data_AF-A0A0L8GHP3-F1
#
_entry.id   AF-A0A0L8GHP3-F1
#
_cell.length_a   1.000
_cell.length_b   1.000
_cell.length_c   1.000
_cell.angle_alpha   90.00
_cell.angle_beta   90.00
_cell.angle_gamma   90.00
#
_symmetry.space_group_name_H-M   'P 1'
#
loop_
_entity.id
_entity.type
_entity.pdbx_description
1 polymer ?
#
loop_
_entity_poly.entity_id
_entity_poly.type
_entity_poly.pdbx_seq_one_letter_code
_entity_poly.pdbx_strand_id
1 'polypeptide(L)'
;MGKDNKRLLSKIRFEILHGDALRLFQEEYFALDIIRILYEDNVDEKEKIQLLTLLQEYGGLGLELSSVDQIITSLVDICSQYLNQVPKSSFLSQLIITATSLTLQFNLVKNDLHICGMLIDLLLPLVKKVDDTSNLQLRGIACCCLEEMECFCPGLLKKYLTPILKTAQLESTYMYQDIVCLLSRIIHHITTKQNVFESKETKHSRHSTDEPPSPDEQSLLNMEVKQFVSLVMDNYIPFTPACLWTLIDTIVTIVKSDWETPPSIFKSLALQYTSTFDASLFLMVVYLKMEFPRQILLNSEEVLLHKRFVMASLHPAHSVLHRHLMLSCLADYIEYNEREQCKYSVMNSVPVIASKQIADLNPTAFDDISIQLKKVLILNKCLPPALDSDNSFLLNNLQSMKKLAQSTDDPHAAVSLYCALFHFYCRHHTSKLGTNIQNLMLELVCSNSKFIPYTLDFLMQVEKDVPDSSVYLYLLEELQKMVTSVDMVNITEDLLYNYLDVLKMTANDERIPPLATIRFLHISVLHSLVNDKLSWSLATAVLEVCRNILLHHNTQTIFTEIDSFLHFLMTNSKDVDIIDRATFYYSLLNGAADTKVRVVVVVVVGWN
;
A
#
# COMPACT_ATOMS: atom_id res chain seq x y z
N MET A 1 3.07 53.87 9.51
CA MET A 1 2.72 53.38 8.15
C MET A 1 2.25 54.52 7.26
N GLY A 2 2.83 54.66 6.06
CA GLY A 2 2.32 55.56 5.02
C GLY A 2 0.96 55.09 4.47
N LYS A 3 0.18 56.00 3.89
CA LYS A 3 -1.14 55.69 3.29
C LYS A 3 -1.05 54.66 2.16
N ASP A 4 0.08 54.61 1.47
CA ASP A 4 0.28 53.75 0.30
C ASP A 4 0.47 52.27 0.68
N ASN A 5 1.22 51.97 1.75
CA ASN A 5 1.45 50.59 2.22
C ASN A 5 0.15 49.91 2.67
N LYS A 6 -0.76 50.66 3.31
CA LYS A 6 -2.08 50.13 3.69
C LYS A 6 -2.95 49.81 2.48
N ARG A 7 -2.85 50.62 1.42
CA ARG A 7 -3.56 50.37 0.16
C ARG A 7 -3.03 49.12 -0.54
N LEU A 8 -1.70 48.96 -0.59
CA LEU A 8 -1.06 47.77 -1.15
C LEU A 8 -1.46 46.49 -0.39
N LEU A 9 -1.40 46.50 0.95
CA LEU A 9 -1.82 45.36 1.77
C LEU A 9 -3.31 45.03 1.60
N SER A 10 -4.18 46.04 1.44
CA SER A 10 -5.60 45.80 1.16
C SER A 10 -5.85 45.17 -0.22
N LYS A 11 -5.07 45.58 -1.24
CA LYS A 11 -5.10 44.98 -2.58
C LYS A 11 -4.64 43.53 -2.53
N ILE A 12 -3.52 43.26 -1.85
CA ILE A 12 -3.00 41.89 -1.66
C ILE A 12 -4.06 40.98 -1.02
N ARG A 13 -4.68 41.42 0.08
CA ARG A 13 -5.72 40.63 0.76
C ARG A 13 -6.94 40.40 -0.12
N PHE A 14 -7.32 41.39 -0.94
CA PHE A 14 -8.41 41.25 -1.89
C PHE A 14 -8.11 40.18 -2.94
N GLU A 15 -6.95 40.24 -3.61
CA GLU A 15 -6.59 39.28 -4.66
C GLU A 15 -6.40 37.85 -4.12
N ILE A 16 -5.85 37.68 -2.90
CA ILE A 16 -5.74 36.36 -2.25
C ILE A 16 -7.13 35.76 -2.00
N LEU A 17 -8.08 36.55 -1.48
CA LEU A 17 -9.44 36.08 -1.20
C LEU A 17 -10.20 35.63 -2.45
N HIS A 18 -9.86 36.18 -3.62
CA HIS A 18 -10.50 35.85 -4.89
C HIS A 18 -9.70 34.82 -5.72
N GLY A 19 -8.57 34.32 -5.21
CA GLY A 19 -7.74 33.32 -5.88
C GLY A 19 -6.92 33.86 -7.06
N ASP A 20 -6.81 35.18 -7.22
CA ASP A 20 -6.14 35.86 -8.35
C ASP A 20 -4.73 36.38 -7.97
N ALA A 21 -4.12 35.84 -6.91
CA ALA A 21 -2.85 36.30 -6.35
C ALA A 21 -1.67 36.35 -7.35
N LEU A 22 -1.68 35.53 -8.40
CA LEU A 22 -0.67 35.55 -9.46
C LEU A 22 -0.67 36.85 -10.29
N ARG A 23 -1.80 37.55 -10.40
CA ARG A 23 -1.89 38.84 -11.11
C ARG A 23 -1.03 39.92 -10.46
N LEU A 24 -0.81 39.83 -9.16
CA LEU A 24 0.03 40.78 -8.43
C LEU A 24 1.48 40.76 -8.93
N PHE A 25 1.99 39.59 -9.31
CA PHE A 25 3.36 39.42 -9.78
C PHE A 25 3.56 39.76 -11.26
N GLN A 26 2.49 40.05 -12.00
CA GLN A 26 2.57 40.58 -13.37
C GLN A 26 2.96 42.07 -13.39
N GLU A 27 2.87 42.76 -12.25
CA GLU A 27 3.28 44.16 -12.13
C GLU A 27 4.81 44.25 -12.00
N GLU A 28 5.47 44.96 -12.93
CA GLU A 28 6.94 44.99 -13.12
C GLU A 28 7.77 45.31 -11.85
N TYR A 29 7.18 45.94 -10.83
CA TYR A 29 7.89 46.38 -9.62
C TYR A 29 7.31 45.81 -8.31
N PHE A 30 6.30 44.94 -8.37
CA PHE A 30 5.59 44.50 -7.17
C PHE A 30 6.49 43.77 -6.17
N ALA A 31 7.42 42.93 -6.66
CA ALA A 31 8.38 42.24 -5.80
C ALA A 31 9.40 43.19 -5.14
N LEU A 32 9.82 44.24 -5.84
CA LEU A 32 10.70 45.28 -5.31
C LEU A 32 9.97 46.16 -4.29
N ASP A 33 8.68 46.43 -4.51
CA ASP A 33 7.83 47.13 -3.54
C ASP A 33 7.68 46.32 -2.24
N ILE A 34 7.54 44.98 -2.34
CA ILE A 34 7.57 44.10 -1.16
C ILE A 34 8.90 44.24 -0.42
N ILE A 35 10.05 44.12 -1.11
CA ILE A 35 11.38 44.25 -0.50
C ILE A 35 11.54 45.61 0.19
N ARG A 36 11.09 46.69 -0.46
CA ARG A 36 11.13 48.03 0.12
C ARG A 36 10.36 48.10 1.45
N ILE A 37 9.17 47.50 1.51
CA ILE A 37 8.36 47.42 2.74
C ILE A 37 9.07 46.60 3.82
N LEU A 38 9.82 45.56 3.45
CA LEU A 38 10.60 44.76 4.39
C LEU A 38 11.73 45.55 5.07
N TYR A 39 12.36 46.50 4.35
CA TYR A 39 13.36 47.42 4.92
C TYR A 39 12.77 48.48 5.87
N GLU A 40 11.46 48.74 5.82
CA GLU A 40 10.85 49.76 6.69
C GLU A 40 10.67 49.26 8.13
N ASP A 41 11.29 49.90 9.11
CA ASP A 41 11.15 49.54 10.53
C ASP A 41 9.76 49.86 11.13
N ASN A 42 8.95 50.65 10.42
CA ASN A 42 7.65 51.15 10.89
C ASN A 42 6.45 50.21 10.60
N VAL A 43 6.72 49.04 10.03
CA VAL A 43 5.71 48.04 9.61
C VAL A 43 5.66 46.89 10.61
N ASP A 44 4.46 46.41 10.92
CA ASP A 44 4.28 45.33 11.90
C ASP A 44 4.90 44.02 11.41
N GLU A 45 5.45 43.22 12.32
CA GLU A 45 6.12 41.95 11.99
C GLU A 45 5.17 40.96 11.32
N LYS A 46 3.90 40.93 11.75
CA LYS A 46 2.88 40.07 11.15
C LYS A 46 2.63 40.42 9.68
N GLU A 47 2.68 41.71 9.34
CA GLU A 47 2.51 42.16 7.96
C GLU A 47 3.74 41.81 7.12
N LYS A 48 4.95 41.98 7.68
CA LYS A 48 6.18 41.53 7.01
C LYS A 48 6.20 40.02 6.77
N ILE A 49 5.79 39.21 7.74
CA ILE A 49 5.67 37.74 7.60
C ILE A 49 4.63 37.39 6.52
N GLN A 50 3.47 38.06 6.48
CA GLN A 50 2.46 37.85 5.44
C GLN A 50 2.98 38.13 4.02
N LEU A 51 3.79 39.18 3.87
CA LEU A 51 4.41 39.52 2.59
C LEU A 51 5.47 38.49 2.19
N LEU A 52 6.27 38.01 3.14
CA LEU A 52 7.24 36.94 2.90
C LEU A 52 6.54 35.63 2.51
N THR A 53 5.50 35.20 3.22
CA THR A 53 4.74 33.99 2.86
C THR A 53 4.15 34.08 1.45
N LEU A 54 3.65 35.26 1.06
CA LEU A 54 3.16 35.49 -0.29
C LEU A 54 4.28 35.37 -1.34
N LEU A 55 5.46 35.93 -1.05
CA LEU A 55 6.63 35.78 -1.91
C LEU A 55 7.06 34.31 -2.04
N GLN A 56 7.02 33.54 -0.95
CA GLN A 56 7.38 32.12 -0.94
C GLN A 56 6.41 31.25 -1.75
N GLU A 57 5.10 31.48 -1.62
CA GLU A 57 4.06 30.67 -2.26
C GLU A 57 3.92 30.98 -3.75
N TYR A 58 3.95 32.27 -4.13
CA TYR A 58 3.64 32.71 -5.50
C TYR A 58 4.86 33.19 -6.29
N GLY A 59 5.99 33.45 -5.63
CA GLY A 59 7.19 34.00 -6.27
C GLY A 59 7.77 33.08 -7.35
N GLY A 60 7.75 31.76 -7.15
CA GLY A 60 8.27 30.78 -8.12
C GLY A 60 7.56 30.79 -9.48
N LEU A 61 6.28 31.20 -9.53
CA LEU A 61 5.51 31.26 -10.77
C LEU A 61 5.44 32.66 -11.37
N GLY A 62 5.59 33.69 -10.54
CA GLY A 62 5.38 35.09 -10.93
C GLY A 62 6.65 35.86 -11.27
N LEU A 63 7.82 35.47 -10.75
CA LEU A 63 9.05 36.25 -10.91
C LEU A 63 9.83 35.86 -12.18
N GLU A 64 10.40 36.87 -12.83
CA GLU A 64 11.34 36.68 -13.94
C GLU A 64 12.74 36.31 -13.43
N LEU A 65 13.38 35.32 -14.06
CA LEU A 65 14.72 34.83 -13.71
C LEU A 65 15.78 35.95 -13.55
N SER A 66 15.69 37.05 -14.31
CA SER A 66 16.64 38.17 -14.26
C SER A 66 16.56 39.02 -12.99
N SER A 67 15.43 39.02 -12.27
CA SER A 67 15.23 39.82 -11.06
C SER A 67 15.39 39.03 -9.77
N VAL A 68 15.27 37.69 -9.84
CA VAL A 68 15.32 36.79 -8.67
C VAL A 68 16.65 36.90 -7.92
N ASP A 69 17.78 37.01 -8.62
CA ASP A 69 19.11 37.12 -7.99
C ASP A 69 19.22 38.36 -7.10
N GLN A 70 18.70 39.50 -7.59
CA GLN A 70 18.66 40.75 -6.85
C GLN A 70 17.71 40.67 -5.65
N ILE A 71 16.56 40.01 -5.82
CA ILE A 71 15.58 39.78 -4.75
C ILE A 71 16.21 38.94 -3.64
N ILE A 72 16.85 37.83 -3.96
CA ILE A 72 17.48 36.95 -2.96
C ILE A 72 18.63 37.66 -2.27
N THR A 73 19.48 38.39 -3.01
CA THR A 73 20.58 39.17 -2.43
C THR A 73 20.03 40.22 -1.46
N SER A 74 18.97 40.93 -1.84
CA SER A 74 18.31 41.90 -0.97
C SER A 74 17.72 41.24 0.30
N LEU A 75 17.12 40.05 0.18
CA LEU A 75 16.63 39.30 1.34
C LEU A 75 17.78 38.89 2.27
N VAL A 76 18.89 38.36 1.72
CA VAL A 76 20.08 38.01 2.50
C VAL A 76 20.67 39.23 3.20
N ASP A 77 20.71 40.38 2.52
CA ASP A 77 21.17 41.64 3.10
C ASP A 77 20.27 42.09 4.25
N ILE A 78 18.94 42.05 4.09
CA ILE A 78 17.98 42.32 5.17
C ILE A 78 18.24 41.38 6.36
N CYS A 79 18.45 40.09 6.10
CA CYS A 79 18.75 39.11 7.14
C CYS A 79 20.01 39.51 7.92
N SER A 80 21.10 39.82 7.21
CA SER A 80 22.38 40.18 7.81
C SER A 80 22.28 41.44 8.68
N GLN A 81 21.46 42.42 8.29
CA GLN A 81 21.23 43.64 9.05
C GLN A 81 20.46 43.37 10.34
N TYR A 82 19.39 42.57 10.26
CA TYR A 82 18.57 42.24 11.43
C TYR A 82 19.24 41.24 12.39
N LEU A 83 20.14 40.37 11.91
CA LEU A 83 20.96 39.50 12.77
C LEU A 83 21.91 40.28 13.70
N ASN A 84 22.29 41.50 13.31
CA ASN A 84 23.11 42.39 14.13
C ASN A 84 22.27 43.23 15.13
N GLN A 85 20.94 43.21 15.00
CA GLN A 85 20.00 43.87 15.90
C GLN A 85 19.37 42.83 16.84
N VAL A 86 18.72 43.26 17.93
CA VAL A 86 18.09 42.34 18.90
C VAL A 86 17.17 41.35 18.16
N PRO A 87 17.38 40.03 18.30
CA PRO A 87 16.80 39.06 17.39
C PRO A 87 15.29 38.94 17.58
N LYS A 88 14.55 39.27 16.53
CA LYS A 88 13.12 38.95 16.39
C LYS A 88 13.02 37.60 15.69
N SER A 89 12.86 36.51 16.46
CA SER A 89 13.05 35.15 15.95
C SER A 89 12.11 34.79 14.80
N SER A 90 10.83 35.16 14.86
CA SER A 90 9.80 34.74 13.89
C SER A 90 9.96 35.35 12.50
N PHE A 91 10.24 36.65 12.42
CA PHE A 91 10.43 37.33 11.14
C PHE A 91 11.70 36.85 10.43
N LEU A 92 12.82 36.76 11.16
CA LEU A 92 14.08 36.24 10.64
C LEU A 92 13.94 34.78 10.18
N SER A 93 13.20 33.97 10.93
CA SER A 93 12.89 32.57 10.59
C SER A 93 12.20 32.47 9.23
N GLN A 94 11.11 33.22 9.06
CA GLN A 94 10.37 33.24 7.81
C GLN A 94 11.25 33.74 6.66
N LEU A 95 12.05 34.79 6.89
CA LEU A 95 12.89 35.37 5.86
C LEU A 95 13.91 34.37 5.32
N ILE A 96 14.60 33.64 6.21
CA ILE A 96 15.56 32.59 5.81
C ILE A 96 14.87 31.48 5.00
N ILE A 97 13.69 31.05 5.43
CA ILE A 97 12.89 30.04 4.72
C ILE A 97 12.53 30.54 3.32
N THR A 98 12.09 31.79 3.18
CA THR A 98 11.70 32.35 1.88
C THR A 98 12.88 32.49 0.93
N ALA A 99 14.03 32.97 1.42
CA ALA A 99 15.24 33.10 0.61
C ALA A 99 15.72 31.72 0.13
N THR A 100 15.73 30.72 1.02
CA THR A 100 16.09 29.34 0.67
C THR A 100 15.10 28.75 -0.34
N SER A 101 13.79 28.87 -0.08
CA SER A 101 12.73 28.35 -0.95
C SER A 101 12.81 28.92 -2.38
N LEU A 102 12.99 30.24 -2.53
CA LEU A 102 13.12 30.88 -3.84
C LEU A 102 14.39 30.43 -4.56
N THR A 103 15.51 30.33 -3.84
CA THR A 103 16.78 29.84 -4.42
C THR A 103 16.63 28.43 -4.98
N LEU A 104 15.90 27.57 -4.28
CA LEU A 104 15.61 26.21 -4.71
C LEU A 104 14.60 26.18 -5.88
N GLN A 105 13.51 26.94 -5.82
CA GLN A 105 12.49 27.00 -6.88
C GLN A 105 13.08 27.43 -8.23
N PHE A 106 14.01 28.39 -8.23
CA PHE A 106 14.69 28.87 -9.45
C PHE A 106 15.96 28.08 -9.81
N ASN A 107 16.24 26.97 -9.13
CA ASN A 107 17.42 26.12 -9.32
C ASN A 107 18.76 26.87 -9.25
N LEU A 108 18.81 28.00 -8.52
CA LEU A 108 19.98 28.88 -8.48
C LEU A 108 21.16 28.23 -7.77
N VAL A 109 20.93 27.24 -6.90
CA VAL A 109 22.00 26.44 -6.27
C VAL A 109 22.90 25.76 -7.32
N LYS A 110 22.38 25.41 -8.50
CA LYS A 110 23.16 24.81 -9.61
C LYS A 110 23.67 25.84 -10.60
N ASN A 111 22.88 26.88 -10.86
CA ASN A 111 23.12 27.84 -11.93
C ASN A 111 24.01 29.01 -11.49
N ASP A 112 23.96 29.40 -10.22
CA ASP A 112 24.75 30.49 -9.65
C ASP A 112 25.39 30.10 -8.30
N LEU A 113 26.69 29.79 -8.38
CA LEU A 113 27.50 29.44 -7.22
C LEU A 113 27.65 30.60 -6.22
N HIS A 114 27.48 31.86 -6.65
CA HIS A 114 27.62 33.01 -5.77
C HIS A 114 26.46 33.10 -4.77
N ILE A 115 25.20 33.02 -5.24
CA ILE A 115 24.02 33.04 -4.36
C ILE A 115 24.03 31.85 -3.40
N CYS A 116 24.43 30.68 -3.90
CA CYS A 116 24.61 29.50 -3.06
C CYS A 116 25.64 29.75 -1.95
N GLY A 117 26.80 30.32 -2.29
CA GLY A 117 27.86 30.67 -1.34
C GLY A 117 27.37 31.66 -0.28
N MET A 118 26.68 32.72 -0.70
CA MET A 118 26.12 33.73 0.21
C MET A 118 25.16 33.13 1.24
N LEU A 119 24.27 32.23 0.82
CA LEU A 119 23.34 31.56 1.74
C LEU A 119 24.07 30.62 2.70
N ILE A 120 25.04 29.84 2.23
CA ILE A 120 25.86 28.98 3.11
C ILE A 120 26.62 29.84 4.13
N ASP A 121 27.21 30.94 3.69
CA ASP A 121 27.96 31.87 4.55
C ASP A 121 27.07 32.59 5.57
N LEU A 122 25.78 32.76 5.27
CA LEU A 122 24.79 33.27 6.22
C LEU A 122 24.36 32.18 7.24
N LEU A 123 24.06 30.98 6.76
CA LEU A 123 23.45 29.91 7.54
C LEU A 123 24.45 29.17 8.45
N LEU A 124 25.64 28.86 7.95
CA LEU A 124 26.62 28.04 8.65
C LEU A 124 27.13 28.68 9.97
N PRO A 125 27.36 30.01 10.06
CA PRO A 125 27.68 30.65 11.33
C PRO A 125 26.55 30.58 12.36
N LEU A 126 25.28 30.58 11.93
CA LEU A 126 24.14 30.44 12.84
C LEU A 126 24.14 29.05 13.49
N VAL A 127 24.38 28.00 12.70
CA VAL A 127 24.47 26.62 13.22
C VAL A 127 25.60 26.46 14.23
N LYS A 128 26.77 27.06 13.96
CA LYS A 128 27.99 26.93 14.80
C LYS A 128 27.93 27.65 16.16
N LYS A 129 27.02 28.60 16.38
CA LYS A 129 26.91 29.36 17.64
C LYS A 129 26.21 28.54 18.74
N VAL A 130 26.94 27.62 19.38
CA VAL A 130 26.41 26.69 20.40
C VAL A 130 25.93 27.40 21.68
N ASP A 131 26.53 28.52 22.07
CA ASP A 131 26.24 29.19 23.35
C ASP A 131 25.02 30.13 23.34
N ASP A 132 24.43 30.39 22.17
CA ASP A 132 23.33 31.34 22.02
C ASP A 132 21.96 30.69 22.24
N THR A 133 21.56 30.59 23.51
CA THR A 133 20.27 30.05 23.93
C THR A 133 19.07 30.92 23.52
N SER A 134 19.30 32.17 23.09
CA SER A 134 18.22 33.07 22.69
C SER A 134 17.70 32.80 21.26
N ASN A 135 18.54 32.18 20.42
CA ASN A 135 18.29 32.00 18.98
C ASN A 135 18.09 30.55 18.54
N LEU A 136 17.73 29.64 19.46
CA LEU A 136 17.61 28.21 19.17
C LEU A 136 16.69 27.93 17.97
N GLN A 137 15.52 28.56 17.87
CA GLN A 137 14.62 28.38 16.73
C GLN A 137 15.26 28.75 15.38
N LEU A 138 16.01 29.85 15.34
CA LEU A 138 16.71 30.30 14.13
C LEU A 138 17.84 29.32 13.74
N ARG A 139 18.53 28.76 14.72
CA ARG A 139 19.56 27.73 14.48
C ARG A 139 18.97 26.46 13.87
N GLY A 140 17.82 26.00 14.38
CA GLY A 140 17.13 24.82 13.84
C GLY A 140 16.65 25.06 12.41
N ILE A 141 16.07 26.22 12.13
CA ILE A 141 15.65 26.59 10.77
C ILE A 141 16.84 26.71 9.82
N ALA A 142 17.96 27.28 10.27
CA ALA A 142 19.19 27.29 9.49
C ALA A 142 19.68 25.86 9.16
N CYS A 143 19.58 24.92 10.09
CA CYS A 143 19.90 23.51 9.84
C CYS A 143 18.95 22.90 8.80
N CYS A 144 17.64 23.09 8.93
CA CYS A 144 16.67 22.59 7.96
C CYS A 144 16.89 23.18 6.56
N CYS A 145 17.16 24.48 6.45
CA CYS A 145 17.46 25.13 5.17
C CYS A 145 18.74 24.57 4.53
N LEU A 146 19.80 24.33 5.32
CA LEU A 146 21.01 23.66 4.84
C LEU A 146 20.73 22.20 4.42
N GLU A 147 19.86 21.49 5.14
CA GLU A 147 19.46 20.12 4.79
C GLU A 147 18.70 20.10 3.45
N GLU A 148 17.77 21.05 3.23
CA GLU A 148 17.05 21.19 1.97
C GLU A 148 17.98 21.51 0.80
N MET A 149 18.96 22.40 1.00
CA MET A 149 19.99 22.70 -0.01
C MET A 149 20.83 21.46 -0.35
N GLU A 150 21.21 20.67 0.63
CA GLU A 150 21.95 19.41 0.46
C GLU A 150 21.09 18.33 -0.24
N CYS A 151 19.78 18.26 0.03
CA CYS A 151 18.83 17.42 -0.71
C CYS A 151 18.73 17.82 -2.19
N PHE A 152 18.72 19.12 -2.46
CA PHE A 152 18.60 19.64 -3.83
C PHE A 152 19.91 19.50 -4.64
N CYS A 153 21.06 19.68 -3.97
CA CYS A 153 22.39 19.52 -4.53
C CYS A 153 23.26 18.62 -3.62
N PRO A 154 23.18 17.29 -3.80
CA PRO A 154 23.96 16.34 -3.01
C PRO A 154 25.46 16.63 -3.05
N GLY A 155 26.15 16.54 -1.90
CA GLY A 155 27.59 16.80 -1.75
C GLY A 155 28.00 18.27 -1.61
N LEU A 156 27.04 19.20 -1.59
CA LEU A 156 27.29 20.63 -1.44
C LEU A 156 28.04 20.95 -0.13
N LEU A 157 27.63 20.32 0.96
CA LEU A 157 28.16 20.58 2.29
C LEU A 157 29.31 19.65 2.71
N LYS A 158 29.88 18.86 1.77
CA LYS A 158 30.98 17.91 2.06
C LYS A 158 32.16 18.56 2.80
N LYS A 159 32.52 19.79 2.43
CA LYS A 159 33.63 20.55 3.07
C LYS A 159 33.34 20.96 4.52
N TYR A 160 32.07 20.97 4.91
CA TYR A 160 31.61 21.40 6.23
C TYR A 160 31.24 20.23 7.15
N LEU A 161 31.47 18.98 6.72
CA LEU A 161 31.21 17.78 7.52
C LEU A 161 31.94 17.81 8.87
N THR A 162 33.28 17.97 8.89
CA THR A 162 34.06 18.01 10.13
C THR A 162 33.64 19.14 11.08
N PRO A 163 33.44 20.40 10.60
CA PRO A 163 32.91 21.46 11.44
C PRO A 163 31.55 21.14 12.07
N ILE A 164 30.59 20.63 11.29
CA ILE A 164 29.24 20.34 11.78
C ILE A 164 29.28 19.16 12.76
N LEU A 165 30.13 18.15 12.52
CA LEU A 165 30.32 17.01 13.43
C LEU A 165 30.81 17.48 14.80
N LYS A 166 31.78 18.40 14.84
CA LYS A 166 32.24 19.01 16.10
C LYS A 166 31.14 19.82 16.79
N THR A 167 30.31 20.53 16.04
CA THR A 167 29.15 21.25 16.60
C THR A 167 28.16 20.27 17.22
N ALA A 168 27.85 19.14 16.56
CA ALA A 168 26.95 18.13 17.11
C ALA A 168 27.47 17.52 18.43
N GLN A 169 28.78 17.32 18.57
CA GLN A 169 29.40 16.80 19.79
C GLN A 169 29.33 17.77 20.99
N LEU A 170 29.27 19.08 20.72
CA LEU A 170 29.21 20.13 21.74
C LEU A 170 27.76 20.52 22.09
N GLU A 171 26.81 20.21 21.23
CA GLU A 171 25.42 20.61 21.39
C GLU A 171 24.72 19.76 22.46
N SER A 172 24.11 20.43 23.43
CA SER A 172 23.36 19.79 24.53
C SER A 172 21.87 20.15 24.54
N THR A 173 21.42 21.01 23.62
CA THR A 173 20.03 21.44 23.51
C THR A 173 19.23 20.55 22.55
N TYR A 174 17.92 20.78 22.45
CA TYR A 174 17.04 20.05 21.51
C TYR A 174 17.41 20.23 20.03
N MET A 175 18.24 21.23 19.71
CA MET A 175 18.84 21.44 18.38
C MET A 175 19.73 20.28 17.93
N TYR A 176 20.18 19.45 18.87
CA TYR A 176 20.98 18.26 18.56
C TYR A 176 20.31 17.38 17.48
N GLN A 177 18.98 17.26 17.50
CA GLN A 177 18.25 16.48 16.51
C GLN A 177 18.41 17.04 15.09
N ASP A 178 18.22 18.34 14.91
CA ASP A 178 18.28 18.99 13.59
C ASP A 178 19.70 18.96 13.01
N ILE A 179 20.72 19.12 13.86
CA ILE A 179 22.14 19.03 13.45
C ILE A 179 22.49 17.59 13.02
N VAL A 180 22.02 16.59 13.77
CA VAL A 180 22.29 15.18 13.46
C VAL A 180 21.55 14.74 12.18
N CYS A 181 20.32 15.24 11.93
CA CYS A 181 19.63 15.04 10.65
C CYS A 181 20.43 15.60 9.47
N LEU A 182 20.91 16.84 9.58
CA LEU A 182 21.76 17.45 8.56
C LEU A 182 23.03 16.62 8.31
N LEU A 183 23.72 16.18 9.38
CA LEU A 183 24.89 15.31 9.27
C LEU A 183 24.57 13.99 8.58
N SER A 184 23.45 13.36 8.93
CA SER A 184 22.98 12.13 8.31
C SER A 184 22.79 12.30 6.82
N ARG A 185 22.17 13.41 6.39
CA ARG A 185 21.93 13.71 4.97
C ARG A 185 23.24 13.88 4.19
N ILE A 186 24.17 14.66 4.75
CA ILE A 186 25.50 14.90 4.15
C ILE A 186 26.23 13.56 3.98
N ILE A 187 26.28 12.75 5.03
CA ILE A 187 26.96 11.45 5.00
C ILE A 187 26.30 10.51 3.98
N HIS A 188 24.97 10.40 3.99
CA HIS A 188 24.24 9.57 3.04
C HIS A 188 24.55 9.93 1.58
N HIS A 189 24.62 11.22 1.24
CA HIS A 189 24.95 11.66 -0.12
C HIS A 189 26.41 11.42 -0.50
N ILE A 190 27.33 11.54 0.46
CA ILE A 190 28.74 11.25 0.20
C ILE A 190 28.94 9.74 -0.08
N THR A 191 28.34 8.87 0.74
CA THR A 191 28.50 7.41 0.59
C THR A 191 27.79 6.88 -0.65
N THR A 192 26.58 7.35 -0.96
CA THR A 192 25.85 6.93 -2.16
C THR A 192 26.53 7.38 -3.46
N LYS A 193 27.15 8.57 -3.49
CA LYS A 193 27.92 9.03 -4.67
C LYS A 193 29.15 8.19 -4.93
N GLN A 194 29.87 7.74 -3.90
CA GLN A 194 31.04 6.87 -4.05
C GLN A 194 30.65 5.55 -4.74
N ASN A 195 29.53 4.94 -4.34
CA ASN A 195 29.03 3.69 -4.93
C ASN A 195 28.68 3.82 -6.44
N VAL A 196 28.24 5.01 -6.90
CA VAL A 196 27.92 5.25 -8.32
C VAL A 196 29.19 5.41 -9.18
N PHE A 197 30.27 5.94 -8.62
CA PHE A 197 31.55 6.02 -9.32
C PHE A 197 32.23 4.64 -9.42
N GLU A 198 32.19 3.84 -8.35
CA GLU A 198 32.79 2.49 -8.35
C GLU A 198 32.03 1.51 -9.26
N SER A 199 30.71 1.65 -9.40
CA SER A 199 29.90 0.79 -10.28
C SER A 199 29.97 1.17 -11.78
N LYS A 200 30.52 2.34 -12.14
CA LYS A 200 30.66 2.79 -13.54
C LYS A 200 32.07 2.66 -14.13
N GLU A 201 33.09 2.28 -13.35
CA GLU A 201 34.44 2.02 -13.88
C GLU A 201 34.63 0.64 -14.54
N THR A 202 33.53 -0.01 -14.96
CA THR A 202 33.58 -1.01 -16.03
C THR A 202 32.75 -0.55 -17.23
N LYS A 203 33.38 0.31 -18.06
CA LYS A 203 33.24 0.50 -19.53
C LYS A 203 33.09 1.98 -19.95
N HIS A 204 34.22 2.51 -20.45
CA HIS A 204 34.40 3.59 -21.45
C HIS A 204 34.25 5.09 -21.08
N SER A 205 35.44 5.72 -21.02
CA SER A 205 35.89 7.06 -21.49
C SER A 205 35.20 8.39 -21.08
N ARG A 206 35.92 9.12 -20.22
CA ARG A 206 36.40 10.55 -20.28
C ARG A 206 35.48 11.65 -20.83
N HIS A 207 35.03 12.56 -19.96
CA HIS A 207 35.55 13.94 -19.83
C HIS A 207 34.71 14.77 -18.84
N SER A 208 35.20 14.95 -17.61
CA SER A 208 35.09 16.19 -16.82
C SER A 208 35.95 16.02 -15.57
N THR A 209 36.67 17.07 -15.21
CA THR A 209 37.60 17.18 -14.09
C THR A 209 36.92 16.92 -12.75
N ASP A 210 37.08 15.71 -12.23
CA ASP A 210 37.08 15.42 -10.80
C ASP A 210 38.15 14.33 -10.60
N GLU A 211 39.28 14.70 -10.01
CA GLU A 211 40.32 13.73 -9.63
C GLU A 211 39.72 12.73 -8.61
N PRO A 212 40.05 11.43 -8.68
CA PRO A 212 39.67 10.49 -7.65
C PRO A 212 40.24 10.96 -6.29
N PRO A 213 39.48 10.85 -5.19
CA PRO A 213 39.93 11.32 -3.88
C PRO A 213 41.22 10.62 -3.48
N SER A 214 42.16 11.39 -2.91
CA SER A 214 43.41 10.83 -2.39
C SER A 214 43.13 9.76 -1.32
N PRO A 215 43.97 8.72 -1.19
CA PRO A 215 43.77 7.66 -0.20
C PRO A 215 43.67 8.19 1.25
N ASP A 216 44.30 9.33 1.53
CA ASP A 216 44.23 10.00 2.83
C ASP A 216 42.83 10.59 3.10
N GLU A 217 42.17 11.18 2.10
CA GLU A 217 40.81 11.74 2.22
C GLU A 217 39.74 10.66 2.46
N GLN A 218 39.89 9.49 1.82
CA GLN A 218 38.99 8.36 2.04
C GLN A 218 39.12 7.82 3.48
N SER A 219 40.36 7.76 4.01
CA SER A 219 40.60 7.31 5.39
C SER A 219 39.99 8.26 6.43
N LEU A 220 40.08 9.57 6.20
CA LEU A 220 39.50 10.61 7.04
C LEU A 220 37.97 10.54 7.04
N LEU A 221 37.36 10.41 5.86
CA LEU A 221 35.92 10.24 5.73
C LEU A 221 35.43 8.99 6.45
N ASN A 222 36.15 7.87 6.34
CA ASN A 222 35.82 6.64 7.05
C ASN A 222 35.84 6.81 8.57
N MET A 223 36.78 7.61 9.10
CA MET A 223 36.82 7.95 10.51
C MET A 223 35.62 8.81 10.92
N GLU A 224 35.25 9.81 10.11
CA GLU A 224 34.10 10.69 10.38
C GLU A 224 32.77 9.93 10.33
N VAL A 225 32.59 9.02 9.38
CA VAL A 225 31.41 8.15 9.30
C VAL A 225 31.30 7.25 10.53
N LYS A 226 32.41 6.64 10.99
CA LYS A 226 32.43 5.84 12.23
C LYS A 226 32.10 6.68 13.46
N GLN A 227 32.62 7.92 13.53
CA GLN A 227 32.29 8.85 14.61
C GLN A 227 30.81 9.23 14.62
N PHE A 228 30.21 9.46 13.45
CA PHE A 228 28.77 9.71 13.33
C PHE A 228 27.94 8.51 13.78
N VAL A 229 28.26 7.30 13.33
CA VAL A 229 27.56 6.08 13.74
C VAL A 229 27.63 5.90 15.26
N SER A 230 28.81 6.08 15.87
CA SER A 230 28.95 6.05 17.34
C SER A 230 28.10 7.13 18.01
N LEU A 231 28.19 8.38 17.54
CA LEU A 231 27.46 9.52 18.09
C LEU A 231 25.94 9.26 18.15
N VAL A 232 25.38 8.73 17.07
CA VAL A 232 23.94 8.39 16.97
C VAL A 232 23.62 7.18 17.85
N MET A 233 24.37 6.09 17.74
CA MET A 233 24.09 4.84 18.46
C MET A 233 24.35 4.92 19.96
N ASP A 234 25.14 5.89 20.43
CA ASP A 234 25.35 6.15 21.86
C ASP A 234 24.25 7.07 22.43
N ASN A 235 23.59 7.88 21.59
CA ASN A 235 22.65 8.94 22.01
C ASN A 235 21.30 8.90 21.27
N TYR A 236 20.75 7.72 20.96
CA TYR A 236 19.51 7.63 20.16
C TYR A 236 18.21 7.86 20.94
N ILE A 237 18.23 7.77 22.28
CA ILE A 237 17.05 7.88 23.15
C ILE A 237 16.27 9.21 23.01
N PRO A 238 16.90 10.40 22.93
CA PRO A 238 16.18 11.67 22.88
C PRO A 238 15.51 11.99 21.54
N PHE A 239 15.78 11.23 20.47
CA PHE A 239 15.24 11.54 19.15
C PHE A 239 13.75 11.22 19.03
N THR A 240 13.03 12.01 18.24
CA THR A 240 11.66 11.67 17.83
C THR A 240 11.66 10.40 16.96
N PRO A 241 10.57 9.61 16.92
CA PRO A 241 10.50 8.41 16.09
C PRO A 241 10.76 8.66 14.59
N ALA A 242 10.29 9.81 14.07
CA ALA A 242 10.51 10.19 12.68
C ALA A 242 11.99 10.47 12.38
N CYS A 243 12.68 11.20 13.26
CA CYS A 243 14.11 11.43 13.14
C CYS A 243 14.89 10.12 13.29
N LEU A 244 14.56 9.30 14.28
CA LEU A 244 15.30 8.06 14.48
C LEU A 244 15.19 7.14 13.25
N TRP A 245 14.03 7.10 12.59
CA TRP A 245 13.86 6.35 11.36
C TRP A 245 14.81 6.79 10.25
N THR A 246 14.94 8.10 9.99
CA THR A 246 15.81 8.62 8.93
C THR A 246 17.29 8.37 9.22
N LEU A 247 17.69 8.50 10.50
CA LEU A 247 19.04 8.20 10.95
C LEU A 247 19.36 6.71 10.79
N ILE A 248 18.46 5.83 11.25
CA ILE A 248 18.66 4.39 11.18
C ILE A 248 18.68 3.93 9.72
N ASP A 249 17.81 4.43 8.85
CA ASP A 249 17.86 4.13 7.42
C ASP A 249 19.21 4.53 6.80
N THR A 250 19.71 5.71 7.14
CA THR A 250 21.04 6.14 6.71
C THR A 250 22.13 5.18 7.21
N ILE A 251 22.14 4.80 8.49
CA ILE A 251 23.13 3.87 9.03
C ILE A 251 22.99 2.47 8.39
N VAL A 252 21.78 1.99 8.11
CA VAL A 252 21.53 0.75 7.37
C VAL A 252 22.18 0.80 5.99
N THR A 253 22.03 1.92 5.25
CA THR A 253 22.68 2.08 3.94
C THR A 253 24.20 2.07 4.03
N ILE A 254 24.77 2.66 5.08
CA ILE A 254 26.22 2.66 5.34
C ILE A 254 26.69 1.23 5.63
N VAL A 255 26.03 0.51 6.55
CA VAL A 255 26.39 -0.86 6.93
C VAL A 255 26.27 -1.83 5.74
N LYS A 256 25.29 -1.64 4.85
CA LYS A 256 25.14 -2.46 3.63
C LYS A 256 26.22 -2.21 2.57
N SER A 257 26.81 -1.02 2.54
CA SER A 257 27.75 -0.59 1.49
C SER A 257 29.21 -0.99 1.79
N ASP A 258 29.42 -2.11 2.49
CA ASP A 258 30.74 -2.65 2.88
C ASP A 258 31.58 -1.76 3.84
N TRP A 259 30.94 -1.11 4.81
CA TRP A 259 31.66 -0.58 5.99
C TRP A 259 31.94 -1.70 6.99
N GLU A 260 33.17 -1.76 7.54
CA GLU A 260 33.65 -2.71 8.58
C GLU A 260 32.76 -2.81 9.85
N THR A 261 31.74 -1.97 9.98
CA THR A 261 30.82 -1.95 11.12
C THR A 261 29.85 -3.13 11.04
N PRO A 262 29.86 -4.05 12.02
CA PRO A 262 28.95 -5.19 12.01
C PRO A 262 27.51 -4.73 12.31
N PRO A 263 26.48 -5.37 11.71
CA PRO A 263 25.06 -5.08 11.99
C PRO A 263 24.65 -5.25 13.46
N SER A 264 25.48 -5.86 14.30
CA SER A 264 25.27 -5.98 15.74
C SER A 264 25.19 -4.64 16.47
N ILE A 265 25.64 -3.53 15.87
CA ILE A 265 25.49 -2.19 16.45
C ILE A 265 24.02 -1.87 16.78
N PHE A 266 23.09 -2.39 15.99
CA PHE A 266 21.65 -2.15 16.19
C PHE A 266 21.03 -3.00 17.30
N LYS A 267 21.78 -3.94 17.91
CA LYS A 267 21.21 -4.90 18.85
C LYS A 267 20.63 -4.25 20.10
N SER A 268 21.33 -3.29 20.70
CA SER A 268 20.85 -2.56 21.89
C SER A 268 19.54 -1.84 21.61
N LEU A 269 19.50 -1.10 20.50
CA LEU A 269 18.35 -0.36 20.01
C LEU A 269 17.17 -1.30 19.72
N ALA A 270 17.41 -2.40 19.00
CA ALA A 270 16.39 -3.40 18.67
C ALA A 270 15.78 -4.01 19.93
N LEU A 271 16.59 -4.41 20.90
CA LEU A 271 16.12 -5.00 22.16
C LEU A 271 15.29 -4.01 22.99
N GLN A 272 15.71 -2.74 23.04
CA GLN A 272 14.96 -1.69 23.74
C GLN A 272 13.58 -1.47 23.10
N TYR A 273 13.54 -1.32 21.76
CA TYR A 273 12.31 -0.95 21.07
C TYR A 273 11.38 -2.12 20.73
N THR A 274 11.83 -3.37 20.86
CA THR A 274 10.99 -4.58 20.73
C THR A 274 9.77 -4.56 21.67
N SER A 275 9.86 -3.85 22.80
CA SER A 275 8.79 -3.78 23.80
C SER A 275 7.89 -2.53 23.72
N THR A 276 8.11 -1.63 22.75
CA THR A 276 7.40 -0.34 22.66
C THR A 276 5.98 -0.43 22.10
N PHE A 277 5.09 0.46 22.55
CA PHE A 277 3.72 0.65 22.01
C PHE A 277 3.67 1.61 20.82
N ASP A 278 4.77 2.30 20.53
CA ASP A 278 4.88 3.14 19.34
C ASP A 278 5.05 2.26 18.09
N ALA A 279 4.10 2.34 17.16
CA ALA A 279 4.11 1.56 15.94
C ALA A 279 5.36 1.82 15.09
N SER A 280 5.82 3.07 15.03
CA SER A 280 6.92 3.49 14.16
C SER A 280 8.22 2.89 14.66
N LEU A 281 8.49 3.00 15.97
CA LEU A 281 9.69 2.44 16.58
C LEU A 281 9.69 0.91 16.53
N PHE A 282 8.53 0.29 16.77
CA PHE A 282 8.42 -1.17 16.67
C PHE A 282 8.65 -1.67 15.24
N LEU A 283 8.01 -1.04 14.24
CA LEU A 283 8.19 -1.39 12.83
C LEU A 283 9.63 -1.13 12.36
N MET A 284 10.36 -0.23 13.00
CA MET A 284 11.78 0.01 12.70
C MET A 284 12.62 -1.19 13.09
N VAL A 285 12.32 -1.84 14.22
CA VAL A 285 12.97 -3.09 14.62
C VAL A 285 12.65 -4.21 13.63
N VAL A 286 11.40 -4.27 13.14
CA VAL A 286 10.99 -5.23 12.11
C VAL A 286 11.76 -4.98 10.81
N TYR A 287 11.87 -3.72 10.37
CA TYR A 287 12.66 -3.31 9.20
C TYR A 287 14.12 -3.74 9.33
N LEU A 288 14.78 -3.38 10.43
CA LEU A 288 16.16 -3.79 10.71
C LEU A 288 16.33 -5.31 10.65
N LYS A 289 15.36 -6.06 11.16
CA LYS A 289 15.39 -7.52 11.15
C LYS A 289 15.22 -8.10 9.74
N MET A 290 14.38 -7.49 8.91
CA MET A 290 14.22 -7.88 7.50
C MET A 290 15.50 -7.60 6.71
N GLU A 291 16.17 -6.47 6.98
CA GLU A 291 17.41 -6.09 6.27
C GLU A 291 18.65 -6.89 6.67
N PHE A 292 18.76 -7.25 7.95
CA PHE A 292 19.88 -8.04 8.47
C PHE A 292 19.39 -9.34 9.12
N PRO A 293 18.96 -10.32 8.31
CA PRO A 293 18.38 -11.56 8.82
C PRO A 293 19.41 -12.33 9.68
N ARG A 294 18.95 -12.80 10.84
CA ARG A 294 19.72 -13.56 11.87
C ARG A 294 20.97 -12.87 12.46
N GLN A 295 21.28 -11.61 12.10
CA GLN A 295 22.49 -10.93 12.57
C GLN A 295 22.25 -10.04 13.80
N ILE A 296 21.04 -9.49 13.96
CA ILE A 296 20.71 -8.56 15.04
C ILE A 296 20.12 -9.28 16.27
N LEU A 297 19.05 -10.04 16.06
CA LEU A 297 18.30 -10.75 17.12
C LEU A 297 18.47 -12.26 17.02
N LEU A 298 18.63 -12.90 18.18
CA LEU A 298 18.62 -14.35 18.36
C LEU A 298 17.19 -14.91 18.28
N ASN A 299 17.04 -16.21 17.98
CA ASN A 299 15.74 -16.87 17.90
C ASN A 299 14.90 -16.72 19.19
N SER A 300 15.54 -16.70 20.37
CA SER A 300 14.84 -16.48 21.64
C SER A 300 14.32 -15.04 21.80
N GLU A 301 15.03 -14.06 21.24
CA GLU A 301 14.66 -12.65 21.26
C GLU A 301 13.56 -12.37 20.24
N GLU A 302 13.53 -13.08 19.10
CA GLU A 302 12.45 -13.00 18.11
C GLU A 302 11.09 -13.42 18.66
N VAL A 303 11.04 -14.32 19.65
CA VAL A 303 9.78 -14.67 20.33
C VAL A 303 9.15 -13.44 20.99
N LEU A 304 9.95 -12.46 21.44
CA LEU A 304 9.44 -11.20 21.99
C LEU A 304 8.82 -10.32 20.90
N LEU A 305 9.40 -10.28 19.69
CA LEU A 305 8.79 -9.59 18.55
C LEU A 305 7.43 -10.19 18.18
N HIS A 306 7.35 -11.52 18.07
CA HIS A 306 6.08 -12.21 17.82
C HIS A 306 5.06 -11.92 18.92
N LYS A 307 5.47 -12.00 20.20
CA LYS A 307 4.63 -11.64 21.34
C LYS A 307 4.09 -10.23 21.20
N ARG A 308 4.93 -9.31 20.71
CA ARG A 308 4.58 -7.90 20.56
C ARG A 308 3.56 -7.65 19.46
N PHE A 309 3.74 -8.26 18.29
CA PHE A 309 2.75 -8.23 17.22
C PHE A 309 1.37 -8.68 17.71
N VAL A 310 1.33 -9.83 18.41
CA VAL A 310 0.09 -10.37 18.96
C VAL A 310 -0.52 -9.42 19.99
N MET A 311 0.27 -8.92 20.95
CA MET A 311 -0.22 -7.96 21.95
C MET A 311 -0.75 -6.66 21.31
N ALA A 312 -0.04 -6.08 20.33
CA ALA A 312 -0.46 -4.86 19.66
C ALA A 312 -1.75 -5.07 18.84
N SER A 313 -1.93 -6.26 18.25
CA SER A 313 -3.14 -6.63 17.53
C SER A 313 -4.37 -6.86 18.42
N LEU A 314 -4.17 -7.13 19.71
CA LEU A 314 -5.25 -7.45 20.65
C LEU A 314 -5.60 -6.29 21.59
N HIS A 315 -4.74 -5.27 21.69
CA HIS A 315 -4.92 -4.21 22.67
C HIS A 315 -6.21 -3.39 22.38
N PRO A 316 -7.16 -3.33 23.34
CA PRO A 316 -8.48 -2.74 23.09
C PRO A 316 -8.44 -1.22 22.89
N ALA A 317 -7.40 -0.53 23.36
CA ALA A 317 -7.25 0.92 23.13
C ALA A 317 -6.76 1.26 21.71
N HIS A 318 -6.33 0.27 20.91
CA HIS A 318 -5.87 0.52 19.55
C HIS A 318 -7.05 0.56 18.57
N SER A 319 -6.97 1.47 17.61
CA SER A 319 -7.95 1.55 16.53
C SER A 319 -7.97 0.25 15.71
N VAL A 320 -9.10 -0.02 15.03
CA VAL A 320 -9.23 -1.16 14.10
C VAL A 320 -8.13 -1.13 13.05
N LEU A 321 -7.82 0.07 12.51
CA LEU A 321 -6.75 0.26 11.53
C LEU A 321 -5.38 -0.14 12.07
N HIS A 322 -5.03 0.29 13.30
CA HIS A 322 -3.75 -0.07 13.90
C HIS A 322 -3.65 -1.57 14.15
N ARG A 323 -4.71 -2.21 14.67
CA ARG A 323 -4.75 -3.66 14.87
C ARG A 323 -4.60 -4.42 13.55
N HIS A 324 -5.28 -3.95 12.51
CA HIS A 324 -5.19 -4.52 11.16
C HIS A 324 -3.79 -4.36 10.55
N LEU A 325 -3.15 -3.19 10.72
CA LEU A 325 -1.77 -2.95 10.30
C LEU A 325 -0.82 -3.95 10.96
N MET A 326 -0.90 -4.10 12.29
CA MET A 326 -0.04 -5.02 13.05
C MET A 326 -0.22 -6.48 12.61
N LEU A 327 -1.46 -6.91 12.34
CA LEU A 327 -1.73 -8.26 11.81
C LEU A 327 -1.22 -8.42 10.37
N SER A 328 -1.28 -7.38 9.55
CA SER A 328 -0.73 -7.41 8.19
C SER A 328 0.78 -7.53 8.20
N CYS A 329 1.46 -6.70 8.98
CA CYS A 329 2.90 -6.80 9.17
C CYS A 329 3.31 -8.17 9.73
N LEU A 330 2.53 -8.74 10.67
CA LEU A 330 2.79 -10.10 11.18
C LEU A 330 2.65 -11.15 10.07
N ALA A 331 1.60 -11.09 9.26
CA ALA A 331 1.37 -12.03 8.16
C ALA A 331 2.51 -11.99 7.13
N ASP A 332 2.98 -10.78 6.80
CA ASP A 332 4.07 -10.56 5.85
C ASP A 332 5.41 -11.02 6.45
N TYR A 333 5.63 -10.77 7.74
CA TYR A 333 6.81 -11.23 8.46
C TYR A 333 6.89 -12.76 8.55
N ILE A 334 5.77 -13.44 8.76
CA ILE A 334 5.68 -14.91 8.71
C ILE A 334 6.09 -15.41 7.32
N GLU A 335 5.52 -14.83 6.27
CA GLU A 335 5.81 -15.23 4.90
C GLU A 335 7.26 -14.96 4.50
N TYR A 336 7.83 -13.84 4.95
CA TYR A 336 9.24 -13.53 4.80
C TYR A 336 10.11 -14.61 5.47
N ASN A 337 9.80 -14.99 6.70
CA ASN A 337 10.55 -16.02 7.42
C ASN A 337 10.44 -17.40 6.76
N GLU A 338 9.27 -17.77 6.23
CA GLU A 338 9.11 -19.00 5.45
C GLU A 338 10.03 -19.00 4.23
N ARG A 339 10.05 -17.91 3.45
CA ARG A 339 10.91 -17.76 2.27
C ARG A 339 12.41 -17.80 2.63
N GLU A 340 12.81 -17.12 3.69
CA GLU A 340 14.18 -17.14 4.19
C GLU A 340 14.60 -18.53 4.69
N GLN A 341 13.73 -19.27 5.39
CA GLN A 341 14.00 -20.64 5.84
C GLN A 341 14.16 -21.61 4.66
N CYS A 342 13.37 -21.45 3.59
CA CYS A 342 13.49 -22.25 2.38
C CYS A 342 14.87 -22.11 1.69
N LYS A 343 15.52 -20.93 1.75
CA LYS A 343 16.86 -20.71 1.19
C LYS A 343 17.94 -21.59 1.83
N TYR A 344 17.75 -22.02 3.07
CA TYR A 344 18.73 -22.77 3.87
C TYR A 344 18.33 -24.24 4.11
N SER A 345 17.51 -24.82 3.23
CA SER A 345 17.18 -26.25 3.17
C SER A 345 16.68 -26.89 4.48
N VAL A 346 15.80 -26.20 5.22
CA VAL A 346 14.97 -26.84 6.26
C VAL A 346 13.56 -26.96 5.69
N MET A 347 13.31 -28.04 4.94
CA MET A 347 11.96 -28.43 4.54
C MET A 347 11.19 -28.77 5.84
N ASN A 348 10.09 -28.06 6.08
CA ASN A 348 9.10 -28.30 7.14
C ASN A 348 9.37 -27.69 8.53
N SER A 349 9.94 -26.49 8.64
CA SER A 349 9.78 -25.70 9.88
C SER A 349 8.58 -24.76 9.76
N VAL A 350 7.52 -25.05 10.52
CA VAL A 350 6.40 -24.13 10.78
C VAL A 350 6.98 -22.79 11.28
N PRO A 351 6.45 -21.62 10.83
CA PRO A 351 6.88 -20.33 11.36
C PRO A 351 6.75 -20.34 12.88
N VAL A 352 7.87 -20.10 13.57
CA VAL A 352 7.99 -20.25 15.02
C VAL A 352 7.30 -19.08 15.74
N ILE A 353 5.99 -18.99 15.60
CA ILE A 353 5.15 -18.36 16.61
C ILE A 353 5.04 -19.37 17.74
N ALA A 354 5.45 -18.99 18.95
CA ALA A 354 5.37 -19.89 20.09
C ALA A 354 3.93 -20.39 20.24
N SER A 355 3.72 -21.70 20.41
CA SER A 355 2.40 -22.35 20.45
C SER A 355 1.39 -21.69 21.40
N LYS A 356 1.87 -21.04 22.47
CA LYS A 356 1.06 -20.27 23.42
C LYS A 356 0.44 -18.99 22.84
N GLN A 357 1.11 -18.34 21.89
CA GLN A 357 0.66 -17.09 21.26
C GLN A 357 -0.38 -17.32 20.16
N ILE A 358 -0.46 -18.55 19.64
CA ILE A 358 -1.44 -18.95 18.63
C ILE A 358 -2.87 -18.89 19.21
N ALA A 359 -3.04 -19.28 20.48
CA ALA A 359 -4.35 -19.22 21.14
C ALA A 359 -4.90 -17.79 21.27
N ASP A 360 -4.01 -16.81 21.48
CA ASP A 360 -4.38 -15.40 21.61
C ASP A 360 -4.86 -14.80 20.26
N LEU A 361 -4.48 -15.41 19.14
CA LEU A 361 -4.91 -15.01 17.80
C LEU A 361 -6.28 -15.55 17.40
N ASN A 362 -6.98 -16.29 18.27
CA ASN A 362 -8.33 -16.74 17.97
C ASN A 362 -9.28 -15.54 17.76
N PRO A 363 -10.09 -15.55 16.68
CA PRO A 363 -11.05 -14.48 16.43
C PRO A 363 -12.10 -14.44 17.54
N THR A 364 -12.46 -13.24 17.97
CA THR A 364 -13.52 -13.02 18.95
C THR A 364 -14.73 -12.36 18.30
N ALA A 365 -15.92 -12.52 18.87
CA ALA A 365 -17.14 -11.90 18.34
C ALA A 365 -17.12 -10.36 18.35
N PHE A 366 -16.19 -9.74 19.11
CA PHE A 366 -16.01 -8.29 19.18
C PHE A 366 -15.00 -7.76 18.17
N ASP A 367 -14.29 -8.64 17.46
CA ASP A 367 -13.39 -8.22 16.41
C ASP A 367 -14.19 -7.81 15.16
N ASP A 368 -13.71 -6.78 14.48
CA ASP A 368 -14.21 -6.42 13.15
C ASP A 368 -14.01 -7.59 12.17
N ILE A 369 -14.88 -7.71 11.17
CA ILE A 369 -14.83 -8.83 10.21
C ILE A 369 -13.48 -8.93 9.49
N SER A 370 -12.85 -7.79 9.19
CA SER A 370 -11.53 -7.73 8.55
C SER A 370 -10.43 -8.26 9.46
N ILE A 371 -10.54 -8.03 10.77
CA ILE A 371 -9.62 -8.54 11.79
C ILE A 371 -9.83 -10.04 11.98
N GLN A 372 -11.09 -10.50 12.05
CA GLN A 372 -11.41 -11.92 12.17
C GLN A 372 -10.82 -12.72 11.00
N LEU A 373 -11.03 -12.26 9.76
CA LEU A 373 -10.44 -12.87 8.58
C LEU A 373 -8.92 -12.93 8.66
N LYS A 374 -8.26 -11.80 8.96
CA LYS A 374 -6.79 -11.75 8.99
C LYS A 374 -6.20 -12.66 10.06
N LYS A 375 -6.81 -12.71 11.25
CA LYS A 375 -6.44 -13.66 12.33
C LYS A 375 -6.55 -15.11 11.86
N VAL A 376 -7.67 -15.47 11.25
CA VAL A 376 -7.91 -16.81 10.72
C VAL A 376 -6.89 -17.20 9.65
N LEU A 377 -6.55 -16.30 8.74
CA LEU A 377 -5.55 -16.55 7.70
C LEU A 377 -4.14 -16.73 8.28
N ILE A 378 -3.79 -15.96 9.32
CA ILE A 378 -2.51 -16.14 10.04
C ILE A 378 -2.49 -17.49 10.75
N LEU A 379 -3.59 -17.87 11.43
CA LEU A 379 -3.72 -19.18 12.08
C LEU A 379 -3.56 -20.33 11.08
N ASN A 380 -4.14 -20.21 9.87
CA ASN A 380 -3.96 -21.17 8.80
C ASN A 380 -2.49 -21.36 8.42
N LYS A 381 -1.74 -20.27 8.27
CA LYS A 381 -0.29 -20.32 7.98
C LYS A 381 0.53 -20.93 9.13
N CYS A 382 0.14 -20.66 10.38
CA CYS A 382 0.86 -21.15 11.56
C CYS A 382 0.65 -22.65 11.83
N LEU A 383 -0.34 -23.29 11.21
CA LEU A 383 -0.56 -24.71 11.34
C LEU A 383 0.22 -25.45 10.24
N PRO A 384 0.93 -26.55 10.57
CA PRO A 384 1.52 -27.40 9.54
C PRO A 384 0.39 -27.98 8.66
N PRO A 385 0.63 -28.18 7.35
CA PRO A 385 -0.29 -28.92 6.50
C PRO A 385 -0.36 -30.37 7.01
N ALA A 386 -1.28 -30.63 7.93
CA ALA A 386 -1.38 -31.91 8.58
C ALA A 386 -2.06 -32.90 7.62
N LEU A 387 -1.36 -34.00 7.34
CA LEU A 387 -1.86 -35.09 6.51
C LEU A 387 -3.08 -35.79 7.13
N ASP A 388 -3.29 -35.70 8.46
CA ASP A 388 -4.36 -36.44 9.16
C ASP A 388 -4.94 -35.82 10.45
N SER A 389 -4.59 -34.59 10.86
CA SER A 389 -5.11 -34.02 12.12
C SER A 389 -6.54 -33.49 12.00
N ASP A 390 -7.28 -33.48 13.12
CA ASP A 390 -8.60 -32.86 13.24
C ASP A 390 -8.53 -31.35 12.96
N ASN A 391 -8.85 -30.95 11.72
CA ASN A 391 -9.00 -29.55 11.31
C ASN A 391 -10.26 -28.88 11.91
N SER A 392 -10.86 -29.48 12.93
CA SER A 392 -12.02 -28.96 13.67
C SER A 392 -11.70 -27.64 14.34
N PHE A 393 -10.46 -27.44 14.79
CA PHE A 393 -9.99 -26.18 15.38
C PHE A 393 -10.16 -25.00 14.41
N LEU A 394 -9.77 -25.18 13.14
CA LEU A 394 -9.89 -24.14 12.11
C LEU A 394 -11.36 -23.78 11.85
N LEU A 395 -12.23 -24.77 11.72
CA LEU A 395 -13.66 -24.56 11.51
C LEU A 395 -14.35 -23.93 12.73
N ASN A 396 -13.91 -24.27 13.95
CA ASN A 396 -14.42 -23.66 15.17
C ASN A 396 -14.15 -22.15 15.23
N ASN A 397 -13.01 -21.70 14.70
CA ASN A 397 -12.67 -20.28 14.61
C ASN A 397 -13.53 -19.52 13.58
N LEU A 398 -14.28 -20.20 12.71
CA LEU A 398 -15.21 -19.57 11.76
C LEU A 398 -16.62 -19.37 12.32
N GLN A 399 -16.93 -19.86 13.53
CA GLN A 399 -18.30 -19.83 14.06
C GLN A 399 -18.87 -18.41 14.21
N SER A 400 -18.05 -17.43 14.59
CA SER A 400 -18.47 -16.02 14.67
C SER A 400 -18.79 -15.47 13.29
N MET A 401 -17.92 -15.70 12.31
CA MET A 401 -18.10 -15.25 10.91
C MET A 401 -19.32 -15.90 10.27
N LYS A 402 -19.53 -17.21 10.50
CA LYS A 402 -20.73 -17.94 10.05
C LYS A 402 -22.01 -17.30 10.60
N LYS A 403 -22.05 -17.04 11.91
CA LYS A 403 -23.21 -16.38 12.55
C LYS A 403 -23.45 -14.99 12.01
N LEU A 404 -22.39 -14.19 11.83
CA LEU A 404 -22.50 -12.85 11.24
C LEU A 404 -23.07 -12.94 9.83
N ALA A 405 -22.48 -13.74 8.95
CA ALA A 405 -22.95 -13.95 7.58
C ALA A 405 -24.42 -14.40 7.50
N GLN A 406 -24.89 -15.24 8.43
CA GLN A 406 -26.29 -15.68 8.47
C GLN A 406 -27.24 -14.61 9.04
N SER A 407 -26.77 -13.77 9.96
CA SER A 407 -27.59 -12.78 10.68
C SER A 407 -27.67 -11.41 9.99
N THR A 408 -26.63 -11.04 9.24
CA THR A 408 -26.51 -9.74 8.57
C THR A 408 -26.60 -9.92 7.07
N ASP A 409 -27.34 -9.05 6.38
CA ASP A 409 -27.33 -8.94 4.91
C ASP A 409 -26.04 -8.29 4.35
N ASP A 410 -24.96 -8.20 5.15
CA ASP A 410 -23.69 -7.60 4.74
C ASP A 410 -22.88 -8.59 3.85
N PRO A 411 -22.59 -8.24 2.58
CA PRO A 411 -21.79 -9.09 1.70
C PRO A 411 -20.37 -9.31 2.23
N HIS A 412 -19.80 -8.39 3.01
CA HIS A 412 -18.43 -8.51 3.49
C HIS A 412 -18.23 -9.69 4.44
N ALA A 413 -19.24 -10.01 5.27
CA ALA A 413 -19.21 -11.17 6.16
C ALA A 413 -19.24 -12.48 5.37
N ALA A 414 -20.08 -12.55 4.34
CA ALA A 414 -20.15 -13.70 3.43
C ALA A 414 -18.81 -13.91 2.70
N VAL A 415 -18.32 -12.88 2.02
CA VAL A 415 -17.06 -12.95 1.26
C VAL A 415 -15.90 -13.37 2.16
N SER A 416 -15.80 -12.79 3.36
CA SER A 416 -14.73 -13.13 4.29
C SER A 416 -14.78 -14.60 4.73
N LEU A 417 -15.98 -15.16 4.95
CA LEU A 417 -16.16 -16.58 5.29
C LEU A 417 -15.72 -17.48 4.12
N TYR A 418 -16.16 -17.20 2.90
CA TYR A 418 -15.79 -17.99 1.71
C TYR A 418 -14.28 -17.89 1.42
N CYS A 419 -13.68 -16.71 1.55
CA CYS A 419 -12.23 -16.54 1.44
C CYS A 419 -11.47 -17.38 2.46
N ALA A 420 -11.92 -17.43 3.72
CA ALA A 420 -11.28 -18.24 4.75
C ALA A 420 -11.37 -19.75 4.43
N LEU A 421 -12.56 -20.22 4.03
CA LEU A 421 -12.77 -21.63 3.63
C LEU A 421 -11.89 -22.01 2.44
N PHE A 422 -11.74 -21.11 1.46
CA PHE A 422 -10.87 -21.31 0.31
C PHE A 422 -9.41 -21.50 0.72
N HIS A 423 -8.86 -20.57 1.49
CA HIS A 423 -7.47 -20.67 1.94
C HIS A 423 -7.21 -21.87 2.85
N PHE A 424 -8.19 -22.31 3.64
CA PHE A 424 -8.10 -23.54 4.42
C PHE A 424 -8.01 -24.77 3.50
N TYR A 425 -8.90 -24.86 2.51
CA TYR A 425 -8.90 -25.98 1.57
C TYR A 425 -7.60 -26.03 0.76
N CYS A 426 -7.16 -24.88 0.23
CA CYS A 426 -5.94 -24.76 -0.58
C CYS A 426 -4.63 -25.04 0.17
N ARG A 427 -4.62 -25.06 1.50
CA ARG A 427 -3.42 -25.38 2.29
C ARG A 427 -3.40 -26.83 2.77
N HIS A 428 -4.55 -27.35 3.21
CA HIS A 428 -4.63 -28.64 3.87
C HIS A 428 -5.07 -29.78 2.95
N HIS A 429 -5.92 -29.53 1.95
CA HIS A 429 -6.46 -30.49 0.98
C HIS A 429 -6.93 -31.86 1.54
N THR A 430 -7.26 -31.94 2.83
CA THR A 430 -7.68 -33.21 3.44
C THR A 430 -9.13 -33.54 3.07
N SER A 431 -9.41 -34.83 2.85
CA SER A 431 -10.75 -35.31 2.50
C SER A 431 -11.80 -34.95 3.56
N LYS A 432 -11.47 -35.10 4.85
CA LYS A 432 -12.34 -34.72 5.98
C LYS A 432 -12.66 -33.23 6.03
N LEU A 433 -11.68 -32.36 5.74
CA LEU A 433 -11.92 -30.92 5.68
C LEU A 433 -12.81 -30.58 4.49
N GLY A 434 -12.56 -31.19 3.32
CA GLY A 434 -13.40 -31.07 2.15
C GLY A 434 -14.87 -31.39 2.46
N THR A 435 -15.16 -32.53 3.10
CA THR A 435 -16.52 -32.91 3.48
C THR A 435 -17.17 -31.93 4.45
N ASN A 436 -16.42 -31.39 5.40
CA ASN A 436 -16.96 -30.40 6.34
C ASN A 436 -17.26 -29.06 5.64
N ILE A 437 -16.40 -28.63 4.73
CA ILE A 437 -16.61 -27.41 3.92
C ILE A 437 -17.84 -27.59 3.02
N GLN A 438 -17.97 -28.74 2.34
CA GLN A 438 -19.15 -29.07 1.53
C GLN A 438 -20.43 -28.96 2.34
N ASN A 439 -20.49 -29.64 3.50
CA ASN A 439 -21.68 -29.64 4.36
C ASN A 439 -22.02 -28.22 4.85
N LEU A 440 -21.01 -27.44 5.22
CA LEU A 440 -21.21 -26.06 5.67
C LEU A 440 -21.70 -25.14 4.54
N MET A 441 -21.17 -25.27 3.33
CA MET A 441 -21.61 -24.49 2.17
C MET A 441 -23.03 -24.84 1.75
N LEU A 442 -23.36 -26.14 1.69
CA LEU A 442 -24.72 -26.60 1.41
C LEU A 442 -25.70 -26.11 2.48
N GLU A 443 -25.33 -26.15 3.76
CA GLU A 443 -26.15 -25.59 4.84
C GLU A 443 -26.41 -24.09 4.64
N LEU A 444 -25.39 -23.31 4.26
CA LEU A 444 -25.52 -21.87 4.00
C LEU A 444 -26.43 -21.58 2.81
N VAL A 445 -26.23 -22.26 1.67
CA VAL A 445 -27.04 -22.07 0.47
C VAL A 445 -28.49 -22.50 0.69
N CYS A 446 -28.74 -23.62 1.37
CA CYS A 446 -30.09 -24.07 1.72
C CYS A 446 -30.78 -23.12 2.70
N SER A 447 -30.02 -22.46 3.58
CA SER A 447 -30.57 -21.46 4.51
C SER A 447 -30.90 -20.14 3.81
N ASN A 448 -30.07 -19.71 2.86
CA ASN A 448 -30.24 -18.46 2.12
C ASN A 448 -29.61 -18.56 0.72
N SER A 449 -30.44 -18.45 -0.31
CA SER A 449 -30.00 -18.57 -1.71
C SER A 449 -29.13 -17.41 -2.20
N LYS A 450 -29.02 -16.30 -1.47
CA LYS A 450 -28.07 -15.23 -1.77
C LYS A 450 -26.60 -15.68 -1.71
N PHE A 451 -26.31 -16.84 -1.11
CA PHE A 451 -24.94 -17.37 -1.05
C PHE A 451 -24.48 -18.10 -2.33
N ILE A 452 -25.37 -18.30 -3.30
CA ILE A 452 -25.07 -19.01 -4.54
C ILE A 452 -23.89 -18.38 -5.31
N PRO A 453 -23.86 -17.06 -5.60
CA PRO A 453 -22.75 -16.44 -6.33
C PRO A 453 -21.39 -16.67 -5.65
N TYR A 454 -21.31 -16.54 -4.32
CA TYR A 454 -20.07 -16.77 -3.58
C TYR A 454 -19.62 -18.24 -3.62
N THR A 455 -20.58 -19.17 -3.67
CA THR A 455 -20.29 -20.61 -3.82
C THR A 455 -19.75 -20.92 -5.21
N LEU A 456 -20.31 -20.31 -6.25
CA LEU A 456 -19.82 -20.44 -7.62
C LEU A 456 -18.41 -19.85 -7.76
N ASP A 457 -18.17 -18.65 -7.22
CA ASP A 457 -16.84 -18.04 -7.19
C ASP A 457 -15.83 -18.94 -6.47
N PHE A 458 -16.18 -19.52 -5.33
CA PHE A 458 -15.34 -20.49 -4.63
C PHE A 458 -15.02 -21.70 -5.50
N LEU A 459 -16.02 -22.28 -6.17
CA LEU A 459 -15.82 -23.44 -7.05
C LEU A 459 -14.90 -23.10 -8.23
N MET A 460 -15.08 -21.92 -8.85
CA MET A 460 -14.23 -21.45 -9.94
C MET A 460 -12.77 -21.27 -9.51
N GLN A 461 -12.52 -20.83 -8.27
CA GLN A 461 -11.15 -20.71 -7.76
C GLN A 461 -10.57 -22.07 -7.38
N VAL A 462 -11.38 -22.97 -6.81
CA VAL A 462 -10.93 -24.33 -6.48
C VAL A 462 -10.59 -25.13 -7.73
N GLU A 463 -11.35 -25.00 -8.82
CA GLU A 463 -11.05 -25.65 -10.09
C GLU A 463 -9.68 -25.20 -10.66
N LYS A 464 -9.33 -23.92 -10.50
CA LYS A 464 -8.05 -23.36 -10.97
C LYS A 464 -6.86 -23.80 -10.12
N ASP A 465 -6.98 -23.70 -8.80
CA ASP A 465 -5.87 -23.95 -7.88
C ASP A 465 -5.74 -25.43 -7.50
N VAL A 466 -6.83 -26.21 -7.60
CA VAL A 466 -6.93 -27.62 -7.18
C VAL A 466 -7.80 -28.43 -8.19
N PRO A 467 -7.29 -28.72 -9.40
CA PRO A 467 -8.10 -29.30 -10.47
C PRO A 467 -8.67 -30.70 -10.15
N ASP A 468 -7.99 -31.50 -9.33
CA ASP A 468 -8.44 -32.84 -8.92
C ASP A 468 -9.30 -32.84 -7.64
N SER A 469 -9.88 -31.69 -7.29
CA SER A 469 -10.68 -31.53 -6.08
C SER A 469 -11.97 -32.36 -6.12
N SER A 470 -12.13 -33.26 -5.15
CA SER A 470 -13.41 -33.93 -4.89
C SER A 470 -14.50 -32.97 -4.38
N VAL A 471 -14.10 -31.79 -3.86
CA VAL A 471 -15.02 -30.77 -3.39
C VAL A 471 -15.80 -30.14 -4.53
N TYR A 472 -15.11 -29.88 -5.64
CA TYR A 472 -15.69 -29.23 -6.81
C TYR A 472 -16.88 -30.01 -7.36
N LEU A 473 -16.64 -31.26 -7.77
CA LEU A 473 -17.65 -32.10 -8.39
C LEU A 473 -18.86 -32.34 -7.50
N TYR A 474 -18.62 -32.74 -6.25
CA TYR A 474 -19.70 -33.06 -5.32
C TYR A 474 -20.60 -31.86 -5.03
N LEU A 475 -20.01 -30.69 -4.77
CA LEU A 475 -20.80 -29.50 -4.47
C LEU A 475 -21.60 -29.04 -5.69
N LEU A 476 -21.02 -29.13 -6.90
CA LEU A 476 -21.70 -28.77 -8.14
C LEU A 476 -22.88 -29.71 -8.44
N GLU A 477 -22.74 -31.02 -8.22
CA GLU A 477 -23.83 -32.00 -8.34
C GLU A 477 -24.95 -31.75 -7.32
N GLU A 478 -24.63 -31.51 -6.06
CA GLU A 478 -25.63 -31.24 -5.02
C GLU A 478 -26.35 -29.90 -5.26
N LEU A 479 -25.65 -28.88 -5.76
CA LEU A 479 -26.27 -27.63 -6.19
C LEU A 479 -27.23 -27.85 -7.38
N GLN A 480 -26.85 -28.67 -8.38
CA GLN A 480 -27.75 -29.01 -9.48
C GLN A 480 -29.02 -29.71 -8.99
N LYS A 481 -28.89 -30.69 -8.08
CA LYS A 481 -30.03 -31.38 -7.48
C LYS A 481 -30.92 -30.43 -6.70
N MET A 482 -30.31 -29.53 -5.91
CA MET A 482 -31.03 -28.51 -5.16
C MET A 482 -31.86 -27.63 -6.11
N VAL A 483 -31.23 -27.02 -7.13
CA VAL A 483 -31.91 -26.14 -8.09
C VAL A 483 -33.03 -26.85 -8.84
N THR A 484 -32.77 -28.06 -9.36
CA THR A 484 -33.75 -28.80 -10.17
C THR A 484 -34.94 -29.34 -9.38
N SER A 485 -34.85 -29.37 -8.04
CA SER A 485 -35.92 -29.81 -7.15
C SER A 485 -36.87 -28.70 -6.66
N VAL A 486 -36.59 -27.43 -6.96
CA VAL A 486 -37.36 -26.29 -6.47
C VAL A 486 -38.67 -26.09 -7.25
N ASP A 487 -39.77 -25.83 -6.54
CA ASP A 487 -41.05 -25.43 -7.13
C ASP A 487 -41.03 -23.99 -7.64
N MET A 488 -41.37 -23.78 -8.93
CA MET A 488 -41.30 -22.46 -9.60
C MET A 488 -42.28 -21.39 -9.08
N VAL A 489 -43.23 -21.74 -8.21
CA VAL A 489 -44.35 -20.87 -7.81
C VAL A 489 -43.90 -19.67 -6.97
N ASN A 490 -42.83 -19.80 -6.18
CA ASN A 490 -42.39 -18.79 -5.20
C ASN A 490 -41.00 -18.18 -5.49
N ILE A 491 -40.48 -18.36 -6.70
CA ILE A 491 -39.12 -17.92 -7.06
C ILE A 491 -39.14 -16.45 -7.52
N THR A 492 -38.29 -15.61 -6.93
CA THR A 492 -38.04 -14.24 -7.39
C THR A 492 -37.15 -14.23 -8.64
N GLU A 493 -37.23 -13.19 -9.46
CA GLU A 493 -36.44 -13.12 -10.70
C GLU A 493 -34.93 -13.18 -10.46
N ASP A 494 -34.42 -12.47 -9.44
CA ASP A 494 -33.01 -12.48 -9.06
C ASP A 494 -32.52 -13.88 -8.64
N LEU A 495 -33.38 -14.64 -7.96
CA LEU A 495 -33.07 -16.00 -7.55
C LEU A 495 -33.01 -16.96 -8.74
N LEU A 496 -33.88 -16.74 -9.74
CA LEU A 496 -33.86 -17.52 -10.97
C LEU A 496 -32.55 -17.32 -11.74
N TYR A 497 -32.02 -16.10 -11.82
CA TYR A 497 -30.71 -15.86 -12.45
C TYR A 497 -29.58 -16.58 -11.71
N ASN A 498 -29.56 -16.52 -10.37
CA ASN A 498 -28.57 -17.28 -9.58
C ASN A 498 -28.66 -18.79 -9.83
N TYR A 499 -29.87 -19.34 -9.98
CA TYR A 499 -30.08 -20.74 -10.34
C TYR A 499 -29.61 -21.06 -11.76
N LEU A 500 -29.84 -20.17 -12.72
CA LEU A 500 -29.33 -20.33 -14.08
C LEU A 500 -27.80 -20.28 -14.14
N ASP A 501 -27.15 -19.46 -13.31
CA ASP A 501 -25.68 -19.43 -13.21
C ASP A 501 -25.12 -20.75 -12.67
N VAL A 502 -25.78 -21.37 -11.68
CA VAL A 502 -25.44 -22.74 -11.23
C VAL A 502 -25.55 -23.72 -12.40
N LEU A 503 -26.68 -23.70 -13.12
CA LEU A 503 -26.92 -24.62 -14.23
C LEU A 503 -25.94 -24.40 -15.39
N LYS A 504 -25.57 -23.16 -15.66
CA LYS A 504 -24.55 -22.78 -16.64
C LYS A 504 -23.18 -23.37 -16.30
N MET A 505 -22.80 -23.33 -15.02
CA MET A 505 -21.56 -23.94 -14.53
C MET A 505 -21.63 -25.48 -14.57
N THR A 506 -22.76 -26.09 -14.19
CA THR A 506 -22.95 -27.55 -14.26
C THR A 506 -22.87 -28.07 -15.71
N ALA A 507 -23.37 -27.30 -16.67
CA ALA A 507 -23.38 -27.64 -18.09
C ALA A 507 -21.99 -27.57 -18.76
N ASN A 508 -20.98 -27.03 -18.09
CA ASN A 508 -19.60 -27.05 -18.58
C ASN A 508 -18.90 -28.38 -18.28
N ASP A 509 -19.37 -29.14 -17.29
CA ASP A 509 -18.70 -30.34 -16.81
C ASP A 509 -19.39 -31.61 -17.34
N GLU A 510 -18.73 -32.33 -18.25
CA GLU A 510 -19.26 -33.54 -18.89
C GLU A 510 -19.63 -34.64 -17.89
N ARG A 511 -19.03 -34.64 -16.68
CA ARG A 511 -19.27 -35.64 -15.64
C ARG A 511 -20.67 -35.56 -15.04
N ILE A 512 -21.34 -34.41 -15.16
CA ILE A 512 -22.67 -34.16 -14.60
C ILE A 512 -23.75 -34.34 -15.67
N PRO A 513 -24.80 -35.15 -15.45
CA PRO A 513 -25.83 -35.38 -16.47
C PRO A 513 -26.72 -34.13 -16.69
N PRO A 514 -26.89 -33.64 -17.93
CA PRO A 514 -27.63 -32.41 -18.21
C PRO A 514 -29.16 -32.60 -18.29
N LEU A 515 -29.67 -33.83 -18.19
CA LEU A 515 -31.10 -34.13 -18.34
C LEU A 515 -31.99 -33.38 -17.32
N ALA A 516 -31.56 -33.35 -16.06
CA ALA A 516 -32.28 -32.63 -15.01
C ALA A 516 -32.29 -31.12 -15.27
N THR A 517 -31.16 -30.58 -15.75
CA THR A 517 -31.03 -29.18 -16.17
C THR A 517 -32.03 -28.84 -17.27
N ILE A 518 -32.10 -29.62 -18.36
CA ILE A 518 -33.01 -29.36 -19.50
C ILE A 518 -34.48 -29.36 -19.04
N ARG A 519 -34.87 -30.32 -18.20
CA ARG A 519 -36.23 -30.39 -17.66
C ARG A 519 -36.57 -29.15 -16.84
N PHE A 520 -35.65 -28.70 -15.99
CA PHE A 520 -35.84 -27.48 -15.22
C PHE A 520 -35.95 -26.23 -16.12
N LEU A 521 -35.11 -26.10 -17.15
CA LEU A 521 -35.19 -25.00 -18.13
C LEU A 521 -36.54 -24.98 -18.84
N HIS A 522 -37.07 -26.15 -19.21
CA HIS A 522 -38.39 -26.24 -19.82
C HIS A 522 -39.50 -25.77 -18.87
N ILE A 523 -39.47 -26.23 -17.61
CA ILE A 523 -40.45 -25.83 -16.59
C ILE A 523 -40.35 -24.33 -16.30
N SER A 524 -39.15 -23.76 -16.24
CA SER A 524 -38.94 -22.34 -15.94
C SER A 524 -39.46 -21.43 -17.04
N VAL A 525 -39.18 -21.75 -18.31
CA VAL A 525 -39.69 -21.01 -19.47
C VAL A 525 -41.22 -21.14 -19.58
N LEU A 526 -41.77 -22.34 -19.37
CA LEU A 526 -43.22 -22.56 -19.36
C LEU A 526 -43.92 -21.68 -18.31
N HIS A 527 -43.39 -21.65 -17.08
CA HIS A 527 -43.94 -20.83 -16.02
C HIS A 527 -43.85 -19.33 -16.33
N SER A 528 -42.74 -18.86 -16.92
CA SER A 528 -42.59 -17.46 -17.31
C SER A 528 -43.50 -17.07 -18.47
N LEU A 529 -43.76 -17.97 -19.42
CA LEU A 529 -44.71 -17.74 -20.53
C LEU A 529 -46.16 -17.66 -20.05
N VAL A 530 -46.59 -18.58 -19.17
CA VAL A 530 -47.96 -18.57 -18.60
C VAL A 530 -48.25 -17.26 -17.86
N ASN A 531 -47.23 -16.66 -17.26
CA ASN A 531 -47.33 -15.40 -16.54
C ASN A 531 -47.05 -14.16 -17.42
N ASP A 532 -46.86 -14.31 -18.73
CA ASP A 532 -46.45 -13.24 -19.68
C ASP A 532 -45.18 -12.46 -19.23
N LYS A 533 -44.27 -13.14 -18.50
CA LYS A 533 -43.03 -12.57 -17.92
C LYS A 533 -41.76 -13.05 -18.62
N LEU A 534 -41.84 -13.70 -19.79
CA LEU A 534 -40.64 -14.13 -20.50
C LEU A 534 -39.87 -12.90 -21.02
N SER A 535 -38.83 -12.51 -20.29
CA SER A 535 -37.91 -11.44 -20.68
C SER A 535 -36.85 -11.96 -21.65
N TRP A 536 -36.37 -11.06 -22.53
CA TRP A 536 -35.25 -11.34 -23.42
C TRP A 536 -33.99 -11.81 -22.67
N SER A 537 -33.73 -11.24 -21.49
CA SER A 537 -32.60 -11.61 -20.63
C SER A 537 -32.72 -13.04 -20.09
N LEU A 538 -33.91 -13.44 -19.62
CA LEU A 538 -34.17 -14.80 -19.16
C LEU A 538 -33.98 -15.81 -20.29
N ALA A 539 -34.58 -15.53 -21.46
CA ALA A 539 -34.46 -16.41 -22.63
C ALA A 539 -33.00 -16.53 -23.11
N THR A 540 -32.23 -15.44 -23.06
CA THR A 540 -30.81 -15.44 -23.38
C THR A 540 -30.02 -16.30 -22.39
N ALA A 541 -30.22 -16.12 -21.08
CA ALA A 541 -29.54 -16.91 -20.05
C ALA A 541 -29.83 -18.42 -20.20
N VAL A 542 -31.08 -18.79 -20.50
CA VAL A 542 -31.45 -20.18 -20.75
C VAL A 542 -30.76 -20.75 -22.01
N LEU A 543 -30.70 -19.98 -23.10
CA LEU A 543 -29.99 -20.38 -24.31
C LEU A 543 -28.47 -20.51 -24.10
N GLU A 544 -27.88 -19.74 -23.19
CA GLU A 544 -26.47 -19.92 -22.79
C GLU A 544 -26.22 -21.27 -22.10
N VAL A 545 -27.14 -21.71 -21.24
CA VAL A 545 -27.05 -23.04 -20.63
C VAL A 545 -27.16 -24.11 -21.71
N CYS A 546 -28.13 -24.00 -22.64
CA CYS A 546 -28.26 -24.92 -23.77
C CYS A 546 -27.00 -24.97 -24.64
N ARG A 547 -26.37 -23.81 -24.87
CA ARG A 547 -25.10 -23.72 -25.61
C ARG A 547 -24.02 -24.55 -24.92
N ASN A 548 -23.84 -24.37 -23.62
CA ASN A 548 -22.83 -25.13 -22.85
C ASN A 548 -23.12 -26.63 -22.90
N ILE A 549 -24.40 -27.02 -22.81
CA ILE A 549 -24.81 -28.42 -22.97
C ILE A 549 -24.37 -28.99 -24.33
N LEU A 550 -24.65 -28.27 -25.42
CA LEU A 550 -24.27 -28.68 -26.78
C LEU A 550 -22.74 -28.71 -27.01
N LEU A 551 -21.97 -27.94 -26.24
CA LEU A 551 -20.51 -27.89 -26.34
C LEU A 551 -19.83 -29.06 -25.62
N HIS A 552 -20.32 -29.42 -24.44
CA HIS A 552 -19.59 -30.31 -23.53
C HIS A 552 -20.18 -31.72 -23.45
N HIS A 553 -21.49 -31.90 -23.66
CA HIS A 553 -22.14 -33.20 -23.50
C HIS A 553 -22.44 -33.89 -24.83
N ASN A 554 -22.55 -35.22 -24.80
CA ASN A 554 -22.97 -36.01 -25.95
C ASN A 554 -24.46 -35.78 -26.23
N THR A 555 -24.77 -35.15 -27.37
CA THR A 555 -26.12 -34.78 -27.77
C THR A 555 -27.05 -35.97 -28.01
N GLN A 556 -26.52 -37.18 -28.25
CA GLN A 556 -27.34 -38.37 -28.54
C GLN A 556 -28.20 -38.83 -27.36
N THR A 557 -27.75 -38.64 -26.12
CA THR A 557 -28.45 -39.11 -24.92
C THR A 557 -29.57 -38.18 -24.47
N ILE A 558 -29.53 -36.93 -24.93
CA ILE A 558 -30.43 -35.84 -24.53
C ILE A 558 -31.20 -35.24 -25.72
N PHE A 559 -31.05 -35.85 -26.89
CA PHE A 559 -31.56 -35.33 -28.16
C PHE A 559 -33.04 -34.99 -28.08
N THR A 560 -33.87 -35.89 -27.54
CA THR A 560 -35.32 -35.71 -27.47
C THR A 560 -35.74 -34.53 -26.61
N GLU A 561 -35.09 -34.35 -25.47
CA GLU A 561 -35.40 -33.32 -24.49
C GLU A 561 -34.90 -31.95 -24.94
N ILE A 562 -33.70 -31.87 -25.51
CA ILE A 562 -33.16 -30.60 -26.00
C ILE A 562 -33.82 -30.17 -27.32
N ASP A 563 -34.17 -31.09 -28.21
CA ASP A 563 -34.93 -30.82 -29.44
C ASP A 563 -36.31 -30.26 -29.12
N SER A 564 -37.07 -30.94 -28.25
CA SER A 564 -38.40 -30.48 -27.84
C SER A 564 -38.36 -29.12 -27.14
N PHE A 565 -37.34 -28.88 -26.31
CA PHE A 565 -37.16 -27.60 -25.64
C PHE A 565 -36.80 -26.46 -26.60
N LEU A 566 -35.84 -26.66 -27.52
CA LEU A 566 -35.45 -25.64 -28.50
C LEU A 566 -36.59 -25.35 -29.48
N HIS A 567 -37.33 -26.37 -29.92
CA HIS A 567 -38.52 -26.18 -30.74
C HIS A 567 -39.58 -25.35 -29.99
N PHE A 568 -39.81 -25.67 -28.71
CA PHE A 568 -40.74 -24.93 -27.87
C PHE A 568 -40.36 -23.44 -27.73
N LEU A 569 -39.08 -23.11 -27.55
CA LEU A 569 -38.61 -21.73 -27.52
C LEU A 569 -38.80 -21.02 -28.87
N MET A 570 -38.49 -21.69 -29.98
CA MET A 570 -38.65 -21.14 -31.33
C MET A 570 -40.11 -20.78 -31.64
N THR A 571 -41.08 -21.58 -31.19
CA THR A 571 -42.50 -21.35 -31.50
C THR A 571 -43.20 -20.35 -30.58
N ASN A 572 -42.74 -20.22 -29.32
CA ASN A 572 -43.48 -19.47 -28.29
C ASN A 572 -42.81 -18.15 -27.86
N SER A 573 -41.59 -17.87 -28.32
CA SER A 573 -40.93 -16.59 -28.04
C SER A 573 -41.43 -15.47 -28.96
N LYS A 574 -41.45 -14.23 -28.45
CA LYS A 574 -41.87 -13.03 -29.19
C LYS A 574 -40.68 -12.30 -29.85
N ASP A 575 -39.47 -12.49 -29.32
CA ASP A 575 -38.25 -11.81 -29.74
C ASP A 575 -37.54 -12.54 -30.89
N VAL A 576 -37.26 -11.81 -31.98
CA VAL A 576 -36.63 -12.37 -33.19
C VAL A 576 -35.24 -12.96 -32.90
N ASP A 577 -34.41 -12.27 -32.10
CA ASP A 577 -33.07 -12.75 -31.75
C ASP A 577 -33.08 -14.10 -31.03
N ILE A 578 -34.08 -14.32 -30.15
CA ILE A 578 -34.25 -15.56 -29.40
C ILE A 578 -34.69 -16.67 -30.34
N ILE A 579 -35.64 -16.38 -31.24
CA ILE A 579 -36.10 -17.31 -32.28
C ILE A 579 -34.93 -17.72 -33.16
N ASP A 580 -34.11 -16.79 -33.63
CA ASP A 580 -32.99 -17.06 -34.53
C ASP A 580 -31.92 -17.92 -33.85
N ARG A 581 -31.55 -17.62 -32.60
CA ARG A 581 -30.59 -18.43 -31.84
C ARG A 581 -31.13 -19.83 -31.53
N ALA A 582 -32.40 -19.95 -31.14
CA ALA A 582 -33.04 -21.24 -30.90
C ALA A 582 -33.12 -22.07 -32.19
N THR A 583 -33.49 -21.44 -33.31
CA THR A 583 -33.55 -22.06 -34.65
C THR A 583 -32.18 -22.54 -35.09
N PHE A 584 -31.14 -21.73 -34.84
CA PHE A 584 -29.77 -22.09 -35.14
C PHE A 584 -29.34 -23.33 -34.36
N TYR A 585 -29.50 -23.35 -33.03
CA TYR A 585 -29.17 -24.51 -32.20
C TYR A 585 -30.00 -25.75 -32.59
N TYR A 586 -31.29 -25.58 -32.87
CA TYR A 586 -32.18 -26.65 -33.32
C TYR A 586 -31.73 -27.26 -34.66
N SER A 587 -31.36 -26.41 -35.63
CA SER A 587 -30.86 -26.86 -36.93
C SER A 587 -29.52 -27.58 -36.83
N LEU A 588 -28.66 -27.14 -35.89
CA LEU A 588 -27.36 -27.73 -35.65
C LEU A 588 -27.49 -29.12 -35.02
N LEU A 589 -28.39 -29.26 -34.04
CA LEU A 589 -28.69 -30.54 -33.39
C LEU A 589 -29.23 -31.58 -34.38
N ASN A 590 -30.09 -31.16 -35.32
CA ASN A 590 -30.72 -32.03 -36.31
C ASN A 590 -29.84 -32.32 -37.55
N GLY A 591 -28.89 -31.43 -37.87
CA GLY A 591 -28.15 -31.45 -39.14
C GLY A 591 -26.68 -31.86 -39.05
N ALA A 592 -26.07 -31.89 -37.86
CA ALA A 592 -24.64 -32.09 -37.69
C ALA A 592 -24.30 -33.23 -36.71
N ALA A 593 -23.17 -33.91 -36.95
CA ALA A 593 -22.60 -34.84 -35.98
C ALA A 593 -22.04 -34.07 -34.76
N ASP A 594 -22.02 -34.68 -33.58
CA ASP A 594 -21.62 -34.07 -32.30
C ASP A 594 -20.26 -33.32 -32.39
N THR A 595 -19.29 -33.87 -33.12
CA THR A 595 -17.99 -33.22 -33.33
C THR A 595 -18.07 -31.93 -34.14
N LYS A 596 -18.99 -31.85 -35.11
CA LYS A 596 -19.24 -30.64 -35.90
C LYS A 596 -20.06 -29.61 -35.12
N VAL A 597 -21.00 -30.07 -34.30
CA VAL A 597 -21.79 -29.23 -33.39
C VAL A 597 -20.84 -28.43 -32.49
N ARG A 598 -19.90 -29.10 -31.82
CA ARG A 598 -18.92 -28.44 -30.93
C ARG A 598 -18.08 -27.38 -31.64
N VAL A 599 -17.57 -27.67 -32.83
CA VAL A 599 -16.74 -26.72 -33.60
C VAL A 599 -17.53 -25.48 -34.02
N VAL A 600 -18.75 -25.66 -34.52
CA VAL A 600 -19.57 -24.54 -35.02
C VAL A 600 -20.05 -23.66 -33.88
N VAL A 601 -20.44 -24.23 -32.74
CA VAL A 601 -20.86 -23.44 -31.57
C VAL A 601 -19.72 -22.60 -31.01
N VAL A 602 -18.47 -23.09 -31.03
CA VAL A 602 -17.28 -22.31 -30.61
C VAL A 602 -17.01 -21.12 -31.56
N VAL A 603 -17.12 -21.31 -32.88
CA VAL A 603 -16.79 -20.27 -33.87
C VAL A 603 -17.77 -19.10 -33.85
N VAL A 604 -19.06 -19.36 -33.60
CA VAL A 604 -20.10 -18.31 -33.52
C VAL A 604 -19.86 -17.35 -32.35
N VAL A 605 -19.07 -17.74 -31.34
CA VAL A 605 -18.72 -16.91 -30.17
C VAL A 605 -17.64 -15.87 -30.48
N GLY A 606 -16.81 -16.07 -31.52
CA GLY A 606 -15.75 -15.13 -31.88
C GLY A 606 -16.22 -13.83 -32.56
N TRP A 607 -17.53 -13.64 -32.74
CA TRP A 607 -18.15 -12.53 -33.47
C TRP A 607 -19.09 -11.66 -32.62
N ASN A 608 -19.16 -11.88 -31.30
CA ASN A 608 -19.89 -11.01 -30.36
C ASN A 608 -18.93 -10.20 -29.48
#